data_AF-A0AAX1QHL4-F1
#
_entry.id   AF-A0AAX1QHL4-F1
#
_cell.length_a   1.000
_cell.length_b   1.000
_cell.length_c   1.000
_cell.angle_alpha   90.00
_cell.angle_beta   90.00
_cell.angle_gamma   90.00
#
_symmetry.space_group_name_H-M   'P 1'
#
loop_
_entity.id
_entity.type
_entity.pdbx_description
1 polymer ?
#
loop_
_entity_poly.entity_id
_entity_poly.type
_entity_poly.pdbx_seq_one_letter_code
_entity_poly.pdbx_strand_id
1 'polypeptide(L)'
;MVQCPPTGGCAVKRLIREPEKPSFPAQCRVLAEAAVLWALLAAGALLLLPAEKTALPEGAALAWAALRICLVTPLAEELAFRGGALYLLQPLGGAGAVVVQAVIFAALHGSWTARAYALGMGLIFGWAAQKAKSVWPGSALHIINNCLVFAARLAERGMG
;
A
#
# COMPACT_ATOMS: atom_id res chain seq x y z
N MET A 1 37.71 28.28 56.29
CA MET A 1 37.34 27.69 54.99
C MET A 1 35.83 27.61 54.95
N VAL A 2 35.19 28.44 54.13
CA VAL A 2 33.73 28.47 53.98
C VAL A 2 33.34 27.43 52.93
N GLN A 3 32.59 26.41 53.32
CA GLN A 3 32.03 25.42 52.40
C GLN A 3 30.73 25.97 51.79
N CYS A 4 30.72 26.15 50.46
CA CYS A 4 29.47 26.31 49.71
C CYS A 4 28.77 24.94 49.58
N PRO A 5 27.43 24.87 49.71
CA PRO A 5 26.70 23.66 49.38
C PRO A 5 26.63 23.47 47.86
N PRO A 6 26.59 22.22 47.35
CA PRO A 6 26.35 21.98 45.95
C PRO A 6 24.91 22.34 45.59
N THR A 7 24.75 23.22 44.60
CA THR A 7 23.47 23.53 43.98
C THR A 7 22.95 22.28 43.27
N GLY A 8 21.97 21.63 43.90
CA GLY A 8 21.18 20.57 43.29
C GLY A 8 20.32 21.14 42.16
N GLY A 9 20.89 21.18 40.95
CA GLY A 9 20.14 21.40 39.72
C GLY A 9 19.28 20.18 39.43
N CYS A 10 18.07 20.14 40.01
CA CYS A 10 17.03 19.20 39.62
C CYS A 10 16.54 19.59 38.22
N ALA A 11 17.29 19.16 37.20
CA ALA A 11 16.89 19.28 35.81
C ALA A 11 15.71 18.32 35.57
N VAL A 12 14.50 18.82 35.80
CA VAL A 12 13.26 18.19 35.35
C VAL A 12 13.30 18.17 33.82
N LYS A 13 13.89 17.13 33.24
CA LYS A 13 13.71 16.77 31.83
C LYS A 13 12.24 16.44 31.67
N ARG A 14 11.48 17.44 31.20
CA ARG A 14 10.14 17.27 30.63
C ARG A 14 10.28 16.22 29.53
N LEU A 15 9.88 14.98 29.84
CA LEU A 15 9.68 13.90 28.88
C LEU A 15 8.52 14.29 27.98
N ILE A 16 8.76 15.21 27.05
CA ILE A 16 7.99 15.25 25.82
C ILE A 16 8.42 13.97 25.11
N ARG A 17 7.63 12.92 25.32
CA ARG A 17 7.76 11.67 24.58
C ARG A 17 7.43 12.05 23.15
N GLU A 18 8.45 12.39 22.36
CA GLU A 18 8.31 12.47 20.91
C GLU A 18 7.60 11.17 20.49
N PRO A 19 6.46 11.24 19.78
CA PRO A 19 5.79 10.03 19.34
C PRO A 19 6.77 9.28 18.44
N GLU A 20 7.37 8.23 18.98
CA GLU A 20 8.30 7.39 18.25
C GLU A 20 7.54 6.89 17.02
N LYS A 21 7.95 7.37 15.83
CA LYS A 21 7.31 6.94 14.59
C LYS A 21 7.40 5.43 14.55
N PRO A 22 6.28 4.70 14.41
CA PRO A 22 6.30 3.25 14.43
C PRO A 22 7.31 2.76 13.39
N SER A 23 8.09 1.75 13.74
CA SER A 23 9.12 1.20 12.86
C SER A 23 8.49 0.76 11.53
N PHE A 24 9.23 0.86 10.42
CA PHE A 24 8.75 0.46 9.09
C PHE A 24 8.09 -0.95 9.08
N PRO A 25 8.63 -1.96 9.80
CA PRO A 25 7.96 -3.27 9.95
C PRO A 25 6.63 -3.21 10.70
N ALA A 26 6.54 -2.40 11.77
CA ALA A 26 5.31 -2.23 12.54
C ALA A 26 4.22 -1.54 11.72
N GLN A 27 4.59 -0.52 10.93
CA GLN A 27 3.68 0.12 9.97
C GLN A 27 3.19 -0.88 8.92
N CYS A 28 4.10 -1.67 8.33
CA CYS A 28 3.75 -2.65 7.31
C CYS A 28 2.82 -3.75 7.84
N ARG A 29 3.07 -4.25 9.07
CA ARG A 29 2.24 -5.30 9.68
C ARG A 29 0.82 -4.82 9.95
N VAL A 30 0.66 -3.68 10.61
CA VAL A 30 -0.67 -3.12 10.94
C VAL A 30 -1.46 -2.83 9.66
N LEU A 31 -0.80 -2.31 8.63
CA LEU A 31 -1.45 -2.00 7.36
C LEU A 31 -1.79 -3.26 6.53
N ALA A 32 -0.96 -4.30 6.58
CA ALA A 32 -1.26 -5.58 5.95
C ALA A 32 -2.43 -6.29 6.64
N GLU A 33 -2.47 -6.30 7.97
CA GLU A 33 -3.61 -6.81 8.75
C GLU A 33 -4.89 -6.05 8.40
N ALA A 34 -4.82 -4.72 8.30
CA ALA A 34 -5.95 -3.89 7.87
C ALA A 34 -6.42 -4.22 6.44
N ALA A 35 -5.49 -4.43 5.50
CA ALA A 35 -5.82 -4.79 4.12
C ALA A 35 -6.50 -6.17 4.02
N VAL A 36 -6.02 -7.16 4.79
CA VAL A 36 -6.64 -8.49 4.87
C VAL A 36 -8.05 -8.39 5.46
N LEU A 37 -8.22 -7.65 6.56
CA LEU A 37 -9.54 -7.42 7.16
C LEU A 37 -10.49 -6.77 6.16
N TRP A 38 -10.02 -5.79 5.39
CA TRP A 38 -10.81 -5.12 4.36
C TRP A 38 -11.23 -6.09 3.25
N ALA A 39 -10.32 -6.93 2.77
CA ALA A 39 -10.60 -7.94 1.74
C ALA A 39 -11.62 -8.97 2.24
N LEU A 40 -11.51 -9.42 3.49
CA LEU A 40 -12.48 -10.33 4.12
C LEU A 40 -13.86 -9.68 4.27
N LEU A 41 -13.91 -8.40 4.67
CA LEU A 41 -15.15 -7.63 4.75
C LEU A 41 -15.82 -7.50 3.38
N ALA A 42 -15.04 -7.17 2.34
CA ALA A 42 -15.54 -7.07 0.98
C ALA A 42 -16.05 -8.41 0.42
N ALA A 43 -15.32 -9.50 0.68
CA ALA A 43 -15.74 -10.84 0.30
C ALA A 43 -17.01 -11.28 1.05
N GLY A 44 -17.10 -11.00 2.35
CA GLY A 44 -18.29 -11.25 3.17
C GLY A 44 -19.50 -10.46 2.68
N ALA A 45 -19.31 -9.18 2.35
CA ALA A 45 -20.36 -8.35 1.75
C ALA A 45 -20.87 -8.92 0.42
N LEU A 46 -19.97 -9.41 -0.44
CA LEU A 46 -20.33 -10.04 -1.71
C LEU A 46 -21.10 -11.36 -1.53
N LEU A 47 -20.80 -12.11 -0.46
CA LEU A 47 -21.44 -13.40 -0.17
C LEU A 47 -22.83 -13.24 0.49
N LEU A 48 -22.98 -12.22 1.33
CA LEU A 48 -24.15 -12.02 2.19
C LEU A 48 -25.19 -11.06 1.57
N LEU A 49 -24.77 -10.18 0.67
CA LEU A 49 -25.68 -9.27 -0.03
C LEU A 49 -25.99 -9.86 -1.40
N PRO A 50 -27.23 -10.27 -1.69
CA PRO A 50 -27.61 -10.60 -3.06
C PRO A 50 -27.34 -9.38 -3.93
N ALA A 51 -26.86 -9.59 -5.15
CA ALA A 51 -26.59 -8.56 -6.16
C ALA A 51 -27.90 -7.91 -6.68
N GLU A 52 -28.80 -7.52 -5.79
CA GLU A 52 -30.02 -6.78 -6.08
C GLU A 52 -29.71 -5.28 -6.06
N LYS A 53 -29.33 -4.80 -7.24
CA LYS A 53 -29.64 -3.48 -7.81
C LYS A 53 -29.68 -2.28 -6.84
N THR A 54 -28.57 -1.98 -6.17
CA THR A 54 -28.22 -0.56 -5.97
C THR A 54 -27.63 -0.05 -7.28
N ALA A 55 -28.49 0.19 -8.28
CA ALA A 55 -28.07 0.89 -9.49
C ALA A 55 -27.73 2.33 -9.08
N LEU A 56 -26.48 2.57 -8.70
CA LEU A 56 -25.99 3.93 -8.51
C LEU A 56 -26.23 4.71 -9.82
N PRO A 57 -26.60 6.00 -9.75
CA PRO A 57 -26.57 6.88 -10.91
C PRO A 57 -25.23 6.75 -11.63
N GLU A 58 -25.22 6.84 -12.96
CA GLU A 58 -24.03 6.56 -13.78
C GLU A 58 -22.79 7.32 -13.30
N GLY A 59 -22.93 8.62 -12.97
CA GLY A 59 -21.85 9.42 -12.42
C GLY A 59 -21.32 8.91 -11.08
N ALA A 60 -22.21 8.42 -10.21
CA ALA A 60 -21.82 7.87 -8.91
C ALA A 60 -21.19 6.48 -9.04
N ALA A 61 -21.65 5.66 -9.99
CA ALA A 61 -21.02 4.39 -10.35
C ALA A 61 -19.61 4.61 -10.92
N LEU A 62 -19.44 5.63 -11.77
CA LEU A 62 -18.14 6.01 -12.33
C LEU A 62 -17.19 6.53 -11.25
N ALA A 63 -17.66 7.44 -10.38
CA ALA A 63 -16.87 7.95 -9.26
C ALA A 63 -16.44 6.81 -8.32
N TRP A 64 -17.33 5.86 -8.06
CA TRP A 64 -17.02 4.67 -7.26
C TRP A 64 -16.01 3.74 -7.96
N ALA A 65 -16.10 3.58 -9.27
CA ALA A 65 -15.12 2.83 -10.05
C ALA A 65 -13.75 3.51 -10.02
N ALA A 66 -13.70 4.83 -10.22
CA ALA A 66 -12.48 5.62 -10.16
C ALA A 66 -11.81 5.52 -8.78
N LEU A 67 -12.58 5.70 -7.69
CA LEU A 67 -12.05 5.57 -6.33
C LEU A 67 -11.41 4.20 -6.08
N ARG A 68 -12.10 3.12 -6.50
CA ARG A 68 -11.58 1.76 -6.30
C ARG A 68 -10.34 1.49 -7.15
N ILE A 69 -10.41 1.75 -8.46
CA ILE A 69 -9.34 1.40 -9.42
C ILE A 69 -8.11 2.29 -9.22
N CYS A 70 -8.32 3.58 -8.97
CA CYS A 70 -7.22 4.55 -8.94
C CYS A 70 -6.58 4.69 -7.56
N LEU A 71 -7.30 4.42 -6.46
CA LEU A 71 -6.79 4.64 -5.12
C LEU A 71 -6.81 3.38 -4.25
N VAL A 72 -7.99 2.81 -4.02
CA VAL A 72 -8.14 1.73 -3.01
C VAL A 72 -7.36 0.48 -3.40
N THR A 73 -7.54 0.00 -4.62
CA THR A 73 -6.86 -1.20 -5.13
C THR A 73 -5.33 -1.03 -5.17
N PRO A 74 -4.74 -0.02 -5.85
CA PRO A 74 -3.28 0.11 -5.91
C PRO A 74 -2.65 0.33 -4.54
N LEU A 75 -3.33 1.04 -3.63
CA LEU A 75 -2.83 1.20 -2.26
C LEU A 75 -2.83 -0.13 -1.50
N ALA A 76 -3.92 -0.90 -1.58
CA ALA A 76 -4.02 -2.20 -0.93
C ALA A 76 -2.96 -3.19 -1.48
N GLU A 77 -2.74 -3.19 -2.79
CA GLU A 77 -1.72 -4.02 -3.43
C GLU A 77 -0.31 -3.63 -2.99
N GLU A 78 0.04 -2.35 -3.00
CA GLU A 78 1.38 -1.92 -2.55
C GLU A 78 1.63 -2.25 -1.07
N LEU A 79 0.62 -2.10 -0.21
CA LEU A 79 0.73 -2.49 1.20
C LEU A 79 0.91 -4.00 1.37
N ALA A 80 0.11 -4.80 0.68
CA ALA A 80 0.20 -6.26 0.74
C ALA A 80 1.53 -6.77 0.19
N PHE A 81 1.97 -6.25 -0.95
CA PHE A 81 3.13 -6.78 -1.67
C PHE A 81 4.46 -6.15 -1.23
N ARG A 82 4.54 -4.82 -1.08
CA ARG A 82 5.81 -4.14 -0.74
C ARG A 82 5.97 -3.98 0.76
N GLY A 83 4.85 -3.85 1.48
CA GLY A 83 4.85 -3.84 2.94
C GLY A 83 4.91 -5.25 3.53
N GLY A 84 4.00 -6.13 3.12
CA GLY A 84 3.88 -7.49 3.65
C GLY A 84 4.81 -8.49 3.00
N ALA A 85 4.53 -8.88 1.74
CA ALA A 85 5.22 -9.98 1.08
C ALA A 85 6.73 -9.73 0.93
N LEU A 86 7.14 -8.55 0.48
CA LEU A 86 8.55 -8.20 0.33
C LEU A 86 9.31 -8.25 1.68
N TYR A 87 8.65 -7.86 2.78
CA TYR A 87 9.21 -7.98 4.13
C TYR A 87 9.38 -9.44 4.54
N LEU A 88 8.37 -10.28 4.32
CA LEU A 88 8.43 -11.72 4.64
C LEU A 88 9.48 -12.45 3.79
N LEU A 89 9.73 -11.99 2.57
CA LEU A 89 10.69 -12.57 1.64
C LEU A 89 12.13 -12.06 1.84
N GLN A 90 12.40 -11.15 2.79
CA GLN A 90 13.76 -10.66 3.07
C GLN A 90 14.82 -11.76 3.30
N PRO A 91 14.51 -12.95 3.87
CA PRO A 91 15.48 -14.03 4.00
C PRO A 91 16.06 -14.53 2.67
N LEU A 92 15.39 -14.28 1.53
CA LEU A 92 15.88 -14.61 0.19
C LEU A 92 16.95 -13.62 -0.31
N GLY A 93 17.31 -12.61 0.48
CA GLY A 93 18.19 -11.52 0.10
C GLY A 93 17.48 -10.44 -0.71
N GLY A 94 18.07 -9.25 -0.75
CA GLY A 94 17.38 -8.06 -1.26
C GLY A 94 16.83 -8.21 -2.68
N ALA A 95 17.66 -8.68 -3.63
CA ALA A 95 17.22 -8.89 -5.01
C ALA A 95 16.29 -10.10 -5.15
N GLY A 96 16.57 -11.20 -4.45
CA GLY A 96 15.74 -12.41 -4.48
C GLY A 96 14.32 -12.16 -3.98
N ALA A 97 14.18 -11.39 -2.90
CA ALA A 97 12.90 -10.99 -2.34
C ALA A 97 12.06 -10.19 -3.34
N VAL A 98 12.67 -9.24 -4.05
CA VAL A 98 12.00 -8.42 -5.08
C VAL A 98 11.53 -9.28 -6.24
N VAL A 99 12.38 -10.19 -6.74
CA VAL A 99 12.03 -11.06 -7.87
C VAL A 99 10.86 -11.97 -7.50
N VAL A 100 10.94 -12.68 -6.38
CA VAL A 100 9.88 -13.62 -5.97
C VAL A 100 8.57 -12.87 -5.68
N GLN A 101 8.64 -11.73 -5.00
CA GLN A 101 7.47 -10.88 -4.77
C GLN A 101 6.81 -10.44 -6.09
N ALA A 102 7.60 -9.99 -7.07
CA ALA A 102 7.12 -9.53 -8.36
C ALA A 102 6.47 -10.66 -9.17
N VAL A 103 7.02 -11.88 -9.12
CA VAL A 103 6.44 -13.05 -9.76
C VAL A 103 5.08 -13.41 -9.16
N ILE A 104 4.95 -13.40 -7.82
CA ILE A 104 3.67 -13.68 -7.15
C ILE A 104 2.64 -12.61 -7.53
N PHE A 105 3.02 -11.33 -7.51
CA PHE A 105 2.15 -10.22 -7.90
C PHE A 105 1.66 -10.38 -9.35
N ALA A 106 2.57 -10.70 -10.27
CA ALA A 106 2.24 -10.94 -11.67
C ALA A 106 1.27 -12.13 -11.82
N ALA A 107 1.51 -13.23 -11.12
CA ALA A 107 0.70 -14.45 -11.23
C ALA A 107 -0.79 -14.25 -10.89
N LEU A 108 -1.13 -13.26 -10.07
CA LEU A 108 -2.52 -12.93 -9.71
C LEU A 108 -3.30 -12.19 -10.80
N HIS A 109 -2.66 -11.82 -11.91
CA HIS A 109 -3.32 -11.12 -13.02
C HIS A 109 -3.95 -12.09 -14.03
N GLY A 110 -5.07 -11.68 -14.64
CA GLY A 110 -5.92 -12.55 -15.45
C GLY A 110 -5.39 -12.89 -16.85
N SER A 111 -4.72 -11.96 -17.54
CA SER A 111 -4.25 -12.14 -18.91
C SER A 111 -2.73 -12.16 -19.01
N TRP A 112 -2.17 -12.83 -20.01
CA TRP A 112 -0.72 -12.88 -20.23
C TRP A 112 -0.08 -11.49 -20.38
N THR A 113 -0.74 -10.58 -21.10
CA THR A 113 -0.30 -9.20 -21.23
C THR A 113 -0.27 -8.48 -19.88
N ALA A 114 -1.32 -8.65 -19.07
CA ALA A 114 -1.38 -8.06 -17.72
C ALA A 114 -0.31 -8.66 -16.80
N ARG A 115 -0.05 -9.97 -16.88
CA ARG A 115 1.02 -10.63 -16.11
C ARG A 115 2.40 -10.09 -16.48
N ALA A 116 2.71 -9.96 -17.77
CA ALA A 116 3.98 -9.43 -18.23
C ALA A 116 4.19 -7.97 -17.77
N TYR A 117 3.15 -7.15 -17.90
CA TYR A 117 3.17 -5.77 -17.43
C TYR A 117 3.32 -5.69 -15.90
N ALA A 118 2.54 -6.47 -15.15
CA ALA A 118 2.59 -6.55 -13.69
C ALA A 118 3.92 -7.08 -13.18
N LEU A 119 4.60 -7.97 -13.90
CA LEU A 119 5.95 -8.41 -13.57
C LEU A 119 6.95 -7.26 -13.67
N GLY A 120 6.91 -6.48 -14.76
CA GLY A 120 7.78 -5.32 -14.95
C GLY A 120 7.57 -4.26 -13.86
N MET A 121 6.32 -3.85 -13.63
CA MET A 121 5.96 -2.91 -12.55
C MET A 121 6.29 -3.51 -11.18
N GLY A 122 6.04 -4.82 -11.04
CA GLY A 122 6.49 -5.73 -10.00
C GLY A 122 7.90 -5.42 -9.49
N LEU A 123 8.85 -5.58 -10.41
CA LEU A 123 10.28 -5.41 -10.17
C LEU A 123 10.64 -3.96 -9.87
N ILE A 124 10.10 -3.00 -10.64
CA ILE A 124 10.39 -1.56 -10.48
C ILE A 124 9.96 -1.07 -9.09
N PHE A 125 8.71 -1.35 -8.70
CA PHE A 125 8.16 -0.91 -7.42
C PHE A 125 8.78 -1.65 -6.24
N GLY A 126 9.04 -2.96 -6.39
CA GLY A 126 9.75 -3.73 -5.36
C GLY A 126 11.16 -3.20 -5.10
N TRP A 127 11.91 -2.89 -6.16
CA TRP A 127 13.22 -2.26 -6.05
C TRP A 127 13.14 -0.87 -5.41
N ALA A 128 12.20 -0.03 -5.85
CA ALA A 128 12.01 1.31 -5.31
C ALA A 128 11.66 1.28 -3.81
N ALA A 129 10.74 0.39 -3.41
CA ALA A 129 10.34 0.23 -2.02
C ALA A 129 11.50 -0.23 -1.13
N GLN A 130 12.32 -1.15 -1.63
CA GLN A 130 13.53 -1.59 -0.92
C GLN A 130 14.55 -0.46 -0.75
N LYS A 131 14.81 0.31 -1.82
CA LYS A 131 15.76 1.44 -1.78
C LYS A 131 15.28 2.56 -0.87
N ALA A 132 13.99 2.90 -0.94
CA ALA A 132 13.38 3.94 -0.13
C ALA A 132 13.07 3.49 1.31
N LYS A 133 13.13 2.19 1.59
CA LYS A 133 12.62 1.58 2.84
C LYS A 133 11.21 2.08 3.17
N SER A 134 10.38 2.17 2.14
CA SER A 134 9.08 2.84 2.19
C SER A 134 8.18 2.35 1.05
N VAL A 135 6.91 2.10 1.34
CA VAL A 135 5.91 1.71 0.33
C VAL A 135 5.39 2.92 -0.46
N TRP A 136 5.50 4.12 0.09
CA TRP A 136 4.86 5.32 -0.44
C TRP A 136 5.30 5.74 -1.85
N PRO A 137 6.57 5.63 -2.24
CA PRO A 137 6.97 5.93 -3.61
C PRO A 137 6.31 4.98 -4.63
N GLY A 138 6.23 3.69 -4.30
CA GLY A 138 5.52 2.69 -5.11
C GLY A 138 4.02 2.97 -5.18
N SER A 139 3.39 3.24 -4.03
CA SER A 139 1.98 3.64 -3.94
C SER A 139 1.64 4.84 -4.82
N ALA A 140 2.44 5.91 -4.77
CA ALA A 140 2.20 7.10 -5.58
C ALA A 140 2.29 6.79 -7.08
N LEU A 141 3.34 6.08 -7.51
CA LEU A 141 3.50 5.70 -8.92
C LEU A 141 2.39 4.77 -9.39
N HIS A 142 1.95 3.83 -8.56
CA HIS A 142 0.90 2.90 -8.89
C HIS A 142 -0.47 3.60 -9.02
N ILE A 143 -0.78 4.50 -8.10
CA ILE A 143 -2.00 5.35 -8.16
C ILE A 143 -1.99 6.18 -9.44
N ILE A 144 -0.89 6.87 -9.74
CA ILE A 144 -0.76 7.68 -10.96
C ILE A 144 -0.96 6.81 -12.21
N ASN A 145 -0.33 5.64 -12.26
CA ASN A 145 -0.46 4.72 -13.38
C ASN A 145 -1.92 4.28 -13.59
N ASN A 146 -2.61 3.89 -12.52
CA ASN A 146 -4.02 3.49 -12.62
C ASN A 146 -4.93 4.66 -12.99
N CYS A 147 -4.66 5.88 -12.49
CA CYS A 147 -5.37 7.08 -12.94
C CYS A 147 -5.23 7.30 -14.46
N LEU A 148 -4.01 7.19 -14.98
CA LEU A 148 -3.74 7.38 -16.42
C LEU A 148 -4.42 6.31 -17.27
N VAL A 149 -4.30 5.03 -16.87
CA VAL A 149 -4.97 3.92 -17.56
C VAL A 149 -6.49 4.09 -17.50
N PHE A 150 -7.05 4.43 -16.34
CA PHE A 150 -8.48 4.66 -16.18
C PHE A 150 -8.98 5.81 -17.06
N ALA A 151 -8.28 6.94 -17.07
CA ALA A 151 -8.62 8.09 -17.91
C ALA A 151 -8.54 7.74 -19.41
N ALA A 152 -7.50 7.02 -19.84
CA ALA A 152 -7.37 6.57 -21.23
C ALA A 152 -8.54 5.66 -21.63
N ARG A 153 -8.94 4.72 -20.76
CA ARG A 153 -10.11 3.85 -21.00
C ARG A 153 -11.43 4.63 -21.05
N LEU A 154 -11.54 5.72 -20.29
CA LEU A 154 -12.72 6.58 -20.33
C LEU A 154 -12.79 7.37 -21.65
N ALA A 155 -11.65 7.89 -22.11
CA ALA A 155 -11.53 8.58 -23.39
C ALA A 155 -11.83 7.65 -24.58
N GLU A 156 -11.34 6.41 -24.57
CA GLU A 156 -11.68 5.37 -25.57
C GLU A 156 -13.19 5.08 -25.64
N ARG A 157 -13.91 5.27 -24.54
CA ARG A 157 -15.37 5.07 -24.45
C ARG A 157 -16.19 6.32 -24.77
N GLY A 158 -15.55 7.45 -25.09
CA GLY A 158 -16.23 8.72 -25.38
C GLY A 158 -16.84 9.40 -24.15
N MET A 159 -16.34 9.11 -22.94
CA MET A 159 -16.89 9.58 -21.67
C MET A 159 -15.99 10.62 -20.96
N GLY A 160 -15.13 11.31 -21.71
CA GLY A 160 -14.14 12.26 -21.19
C GLY A 160 -14.60 13.71 -21.15
#